data_AF-A0A562T1E9-F1
#
_entry.id   AF-A0A562T1E9-F1
#
_cell.length_a   1.000
_cell.length_b   1.000
_cell.length_c   1.000
_cell.angle_alpha   90.00
_cell.angle_beta   90.00
_cell.angle_gamma   90.00
#
_symmetry.space_group_name_H-M   'P 1'
#
loop_
_entity.id
_entity.type
_entity.pdbx_description
1 polymer ?
#
loop_
_entity_poly.entity_id
_entity_poly.type
_entity_poly.pdbx_seq_one_letter_code
_entity_poly.pdbx_strand_id
1 'polypeptide(L)'
;MEKSTGILPKKRFTLTWLGEKEWLALLLWFGLSIIVAVKEMAEHNINNYIIFKHVYLHLRQLKPLYIAYPEYFDVNMYGPVFSVIIAPFALLPDFAGAMLWVIANAAFLYFAIRQLPLSRLQQNLVLIFASHELMSASSYFQFNPSVAACIILSFALIQKGKDFWAAFFIVIATLTKLYGVVGLAFFFFSNHRWRLIGSLLFWAAVLFALPMLLSTPQYIVQTYREWGQALVAKNQKNYQFEQGIVLQNISVMGFIQRVFHLRYLNNLWVLVPAVFLFLSHYLRLAWKDNRNYQLYLLCSTLLFTVIFSTSSESPTYIIAFPAACIWYVLQYPTRWNNAFFIFLLIGCSFSHSDLVTAWVKRNIVVPYAFKVFPCLVLWLVIVYQVLGKQFLRLKQA
;
A
#
# COMPACT_ATOMS: atom_id res chain seq x y z
N MET A 1 -21.03 -32.47 -34.99
CA MET A 1 -21.78 -32.27 -33.74
C MET A 1 -20.85 -32.54 -32.57
N GLU A 2 -20.06 -31.54 -32.17
CA GLU A 2 -19.14 -31.65 -31.05
C GLU A 2 -19.80 -30.98 -29.84
N LYS A 3 -20.09 -31.78 -28.80
CA LYS A 3 -20.77 -31.32 -27.59
C LYS A 3 -19.88 -30.32 -26.86
N SER A 4 -20.18 -29.03 -27.04
CA SER A 4 -19.83 -27.96 -26.11
C SER A 4 -20.41 -28.31 -24.73
N THR A 5 -19.61 -28.95 -23.88
CA THR A 5 -19.89 -29.10 -22.46
C THR A 5 -19.74 -27.73 -21.80
N GLY A 6 -20.80 -26.92 -21.92
CA GLY A 6 -20.99 -25.69 -21.17
C GLY A 6 -21.09 -26.00 -19.69
N ILE A 7 -19.95 -26.07 -19.00
CA ILE A 7 -19.92 -26.04 -17.54
C ILE A 7 -20.39 -24.65 -17.14
N LEU A 8 -21.67 -24.53 -16.80
CA LEU A 8 -22.21 -23.34 -16.15
C LEU A 8 -21.32 -23.01 -14.94
N PRO A 9 -20.71 -21.82 -14.88
CA PRO A 9 -19.78 -21.50 -13.80
C PRO A 9 -20.56 -21.44 -12.48
N LYS A 10 -20.17 -22.27 -11.50
CA LYS A 10 -20.68 -22.20 -10.13
C LYS A 10 -20.46 -20.78 -9.60
N LYS A 11 -21.52 -19.99 -9.45
CA LYS A 11 -21.46 -18.70 -8.77
C LYS A 11 -21.08 -18.93 -7.31
N ARG A 12 -20.22 -18.06 -6.74
CA ARG A 12 -19.92 -18.04 -5.30
C ARG A 12 -21.13 -17.45 -4.57
N PHE A 13 -22.21 -18.20 -4.42
CA PHE A 13 -23.49 -17.67 -3.92
C PHE A 13 -23.36 -16.81 -2.66
N THR A 14 -22.56 -17.25 -1.68
CA THR A 14 -22.27 -16.50 -0.44
C THR A 14 -21.50 -15.20 -0.67
N LEU A 15 -20.53 -15.19 -1.60
CA LEU A 15 -19.76 -13.99 -1.93
C LEU A 15 -20.55 -13.02 -2.81
N THR A 16 -21.43 -13.53 -3.65
CA THR A 16 -22.39 -12.72 -4.38
C THR A 16 -23.28 -11.98 -3.40
N TRP A 17 -23.86 -12.68 -2.43
CA TRP A 17 -24.67 -12.08 -1.37
C TRP A 17 -23.91 -11.02 -0.57
N LEU A 18 -22.69 -11.31 -0.12
CA LEU A 18 -21.86 -10.35 0.62
C LEU A 18 -21.56 -9.09 -0.21
N GLY A 19 -21.16 -9.27 -1.47
CA GLY A 19 -20.80 -8.17 -2.35
C GLY A 19 -22.00 -7.31 -2.80
N GLU A 20 -23.22 -7.82 -2.74
CA GLU A 20 -24.45 -7.05 -3.00
C GLU A 20 -24.83 -6.12 -1.83
N LYS A 21 -24.41 -6.43 -0.60
CA LYS A 21 -24.69 -5.61 0.59
C LYS A 21 -23.70 -4.46 0.69
N GLU A 22 -23.92 -3.40 -0.07
CA GLU A 22 -23.03 -2.21 -0.02
C GLU A 22 -22.93 -1.60 1.38
N TRP A 23 -24.02 -1.58 2.14
CA TRP A 23 -24.01 -1.09 3.52
C TRP A 23 -23.02 -1.87 4.41
N LEU A 24 -22.85 -3.18 4.18
CA LEU A 24 -21.91 -4.00 4.93
C LEU A 24 -20.46 -3.62 4.59
N ALA A 25 -20.16 -3.39 3.31
CA ALA A 25 -18.84 -2.92 2.89
C ALA A 25 -18.50 -1.58 3.53
N LEU A 26 -19.45 -0.63 3.57
CA LEU A 26 -19.26 0.68 4.21
C LEU A 26 -19.11 0.56 5.72
N LEU A 27 -19.96 -0.25 6.38
CA LEU A 27 -19.92 -0.49 7.81
C LEU A 27 -18.58 -1.10 8.24
N LEU A 28 -18.09 -2.12 7.53
CA LEU A 28 -16.80 -2.72 7.86
C LEU A 28 -15.63 -1.77 7.55
N TRP A 29 -15.67 -1.07 6.42
CA TRP A 29 -14.58 -0.17 6.02
C TRP A 29 -14.41 1.02 6.96
N PHE A 30 -15.50 1.76 7.20
CA PHE A 30 -15.46 2.97 8.04
C PHE A 30 -15.68 2.64 9.51
N GLY A 31 -16.62 1.76 9.84
CA GLY A 31 -16.95 1.42 11.22
C GLY A 31 -15.76 0.82 11.97
N LEU A 32 -15.07 -0.18 11.40
CA LEU A 32 -13.88 -0.76 12.06
C LEU A 32 -12.77 0.27 12.28
N SER A 33 -12.53 1.12 11.26
CA SER A 33 -11.51 2.18 11.32
C SER A 33 -11.83 3.24 12.39
N ILE A 34 -13.10 3.64 12.49
CA ILE A 34 -13.56 4.60 13.50
C ILE A 34 -13.48 3.99 14.90
N ILE A 35 -14.01 2.77 15.08
CA ILE A 35 -14.02 2.09 16.39
C ILE A 35 -12.59 1.94 16.92
N VAL A 36 -11.66 1.48 16.09
CA VAL A 36 -10.27 1.30 16.53
C VAL A 36 -9.58 2.65 16.78
N ALA A 37 -9.86 3.68 15.99
CA ALA A 37 -9.30 5.02 16.24
C ALA A 37 -9.82 5.61 17.56
N VAL A 38 -11.12 5.48 17.87
CA VAL A 38 -11.69 5.88 19.17
C VAL A 38 -11.01 5.16 20.31
N LYS A 39 -10.84 3.84 20.19
CA LYS A 39 -10.17 3.02 21.19
C LYS A 39 -8.73 3.51 21.44
N GLU A 40 -7.92 3.65 20.39
CA GLU A 40 -6.52 4.07 20.53
C GLU A 40 -6.39 5.52 21.02
N MET A 41 -7.32 6.42 20.67
CA MET A 41 -7.38 7.76 21.25
C MET A 41 -7.70 7.73 22.75
N ALA A 42 -8.63 6.89 23.19
CA ALA A 42 -8.95 6.74 24.61
C ALA A 42 -7.75 6.21 25.41
N GLU A 43 -6.94 5.34 24.80
CA GLU A 43 -5.69 4.83 25.37
C GLU A 43 -4.49 5.79 25.19
N HIS A 44 -4.68 6.96 24.58
CA HIS A 44 -3.64 7.96 24.25
C HIS A 44 -2.54 7.43 23.30
N ASN A 45 -2.83 6.37 22.54
CA ASN A 45 -1.93 5.73 21.58
C ASN A 45 -1.99 6.40 20.19
N ILE A 46 -1.75 7.70 20.14
CA ILE A 46 -1.84 8.50 18.89
C ILE A 46 -0.50 8.98 18.36
N ASN A 47 0.60 8.35 18.77
CA ASN A 47 1.97 8.82 18.52
C ASN A 47 2.25 9.19 17.06
N ASN A 48 1.83 8.36 16.10
CA ASN A 48 2.04 8.65 14.68
C ASN A 48 1.32 9.93 14.23
N TYR A 49 0.08 10.15 14.69
CA TYR A 49 -0.62 11.39 14.41
C TYR A 49 0.12 12.60 15.03
N ILE A 50 0.65 12.45 16.25
CA ILE A 50 1.42 13.52 16.91
C ILE A 50 2.71 13.85 16.13
N ILE A 51 3.46 12.84 15.66
CA ILE A 51 4.59 13.06 14.74
C ILE A 51 4.12 13.87 13.54
N PHE A 52 3.03 13.46 12.89
CA PHE A 52 2.55 14.09 11.66
C PHE A 52 2.12 15.54 11.91
N LYS A 53 1.41 15.80 13.00
CA LYS A 53 1.06 17.16 13.43
C LYS A 53 2.31 18.03 13.58
N HIS A 54 3.34 17.50 14.21
CA HIS A 54 4.60 18.23 14.40
C HIS A 54 5.42 18.39 13.12
N VAL A 55 5.24 17.57 12.08
CA VAL A 55 5.82 17.86 10.76
C VAL A 55 5.37 19.23 10.25
N TYR A 56 4.09 19.56 10.39
CA TYR A 56 3.59 20.88 10.04
C TYR A 56 4.11 21.98 10.99
N LEU A 57 4.01 21.77 12.31
CA LEU A 57 4.40 22.77 13.30
C LEU A 57 5.91 23.09 13.26
N HIS A 58 6.76 22.06 13.19
CA HIS A 58 8.21 22.22 13.11
C HIS A 58 8.64 22.88 11.81
N LEU A 59 7.98 22.56 10.69
CA LEU A 59 8.25 23.23 9.42
C LEU A 59 7.93 24.73 9.46
N ARG A 60 6.80 25.11 10.09
CA ARG A 60 6.46 26.53 10.32
C ARG A 60 7.45 27.25 11.23
N GLN A 61 8.06 26.52 12.16
CA GLN A 61 9.07 27.01 13.09
C GLN A 61 10.50 26.94 12.54
N LEU A 62 10.69 26.45 11.31
CA LEU A 62 12.01 26.19 10.71
C LEU A 62 12.91 25.26 11.55
N LYS A 63 12.31 24.36 12.31
CA LYS A 63 13.01 23.35 13.12
C LYS A 63 13.39 22.13 12.27
N PRO A 64 14.54 21.46 12.52
CA PRO A 64 14.91 20.25 11.79
C PRO A 64 13.83 19.16 11.88
N LEU A 65 13.42 18.56 10.75
CA LEU A 65 12.29 17.63 10.75
C LEU A 65 12.65 16.19 11.13
N TYR A 66 13.91 15.79 10.96
CA TYR A 66 14.32 14.38 10.99
C TYR A 66 15.14 13.98 12.22
N ILE A 67 14.99 14.73 13.31
CA ILE A 67 15.63 14.47 14.60
C ILE A 67 14.59 14.08 15.66
N ALA A 68 15.06 13.64 16.83
CA ALA A 68 14.23 13.31 17.98
C ALA A 68 13.73 14.58 18.68
N TYR A 69 12.53 14.48 19.25
CA TYR A 69 11.81 15.56 19.91
C TYR A 69 11.08 15.02 21.15
N PRO A 70 10.96 15.79 22.24
CA PRO A 70 10.27 15.35 23.45
C PRO A 70 8.74 15.19 23.27
N GLU A 71 8.15 15.80 22.25
CA GLU A 71 6.71 15.80 22.00
C GLU A 71 6.16 14.43 21.54
N TYR A 72 7.01 13.53 21.07
CA TYR A 72 6.61 12.23 20.54
C TYR A 72 7.76 11.21 20.59
N PHE A 73 7.43 9.93 20.44
CA PHE A 73 8.41 8.87 20.26
C PHE A 73 8.71 8.65 18.77
N ASP A 74 9.95 8.26 18.46
CA ASP A 74 10.48 8.08 17.09
C ASP A 74 10.70 9.41 16.32
N VAL A 75 11.10 9.32 15.06
CA VAL A 75 11.38 10.49 14.20
C VAL A 75 10.54 10.47 12.93
N ASN A 76 10.25 11.65 12.38
CA ASN A 76 9.57 11.76 11.09
C ASN A 76 10.39 11.09 9.98
N MET A 77 9.72 10.47 9.02
CA MET A 77 10.32 9.82 7.85
C MET A 77 9.64 10.20 6.55
N TYR A 78 8.75 11.20 6.59
CA TYR A 78 7.99 11.70 5.45
C TYR A 78 8.65 12.94 4.86
N GLY A 79 8.57 13.06 3.55
CA GLY A 79 9.16 14.20 2.83
C GLY A 79 8.43 15.52 3.14
N PRO A 80 9.07 16.67 2.86
CA PRO A 80 8.55 18.00 3.22
C PRO A 80 7.13 18.30 2.77
N VAL A 81 6.69 17.77 1.61
CA VAL A 81 5.33 17.97 1.10
C VAL A 81 4.24 17.44 2.03
N PHE A 82 4.59 16.49 2.89
CA PHE A 82 3.68 15.93 3.89
C PHE A 82 3.18 16.99 4.88
N SER A 83 3.98 18.03 5.17
CA SER A 83 3.57 19.15 6.02
C SER A 83 2.30 19.84 5.50
N VAL A 84 2.15 19.94 4.18
CA VAL A 84 0.98 20.55 3.53
C VAL A 84 -0.22 19.61 3.62
N ILE A 85 0.01 18.30 3.46
CA ILE A 85 -1.04 17.27 3.52
C ILE A 85 -1.65 17.19 4.92
N ILE A 86 -0.81 17.22 5.96
CA ILE A 86 -1.27 17.10 7.36
C ILE A 86 -1.78 18.42 7.94
N ALA A 87 -1.41 19.57 7.37
CA ALA A 87 -1.79 20.90 7.85
C ALA A 87 -3.27 21.05 8.29
N PRO A 88 -4.29 20.69 7.48
CA PRO A 88 -5.69 20.87 7.89
C PRO A 88 -6.08 20.05 9.13
N PHE A 89 -5.40 18.93 9.40
CA PHE A 89 -5.63 18.09 10.58
C PHE A 89 -4.81 18.58 11.77
N ALA A 90 -3.55 18.97 11.53
CA ALA A 90 -2.60 19.44 12.55
C ALA A 90 -3.07 20.70 13.29
N LEU A 91 -3.88 21.53 12.64
CA LEU A 91 -4.44 22.77 13.20
C LEU A 91 -5.63 22.54 14.14
N LEU A 92 -6.20 21.33 14.15
CA LEU A 92 -7.33 20.97 15.01
C LEU A 92 -6.86 20.46 16.38
N PRO A 93 -7.74 20.47 17.40
CA PRO A 93 -7.50 19.72 18.63
C PRO A 93 -7.19 18.25 18.32
N ASP A 94 -6.30 17.62 19.09
CA ASP A 94 -5.72 16.33 18.73
C ASP A 94 -6.76 15.24 18.45
N PHE A 95 -7.81 15.16 19.26
CA PHE A 95 -8.91 14.21 19.04
C PHE A 95 -9.60 14.41 17.68
N ALA A 96 -9.96 15.66 17.36
CA ALA A 96 -10.65 15.98 16.11
C ALA A 96 -9.73 15.77 14.89
N GLY A 97 -8.49 16.25 14.97
CA GLY A 97 -7.52 16.10 13.90
C GLY A 97 -7.13 14.65 13.64
N ALA A 98 -6.91 13.85 14.70
CA ALA A 98 -6.57 12.43 14.58
C ALA A 98 -7.74 11.61 14.00
N MET A 99 -8.98 11.86 14.45
CA MET A 99 -10.16 11.19 13.91
C MET A 99 -10.39 11.53 12.44
N LEU A 100 -10.36 12.82 12.10
CA LEU A 100 -10.52 13.26 10.71
C LEU A 100 -9.39 12.74 9.82
N TRP A 101 -8.17 12.62 10.34
CA TRP A 101 -7.05 12.03 9.63
C TRP A 101 -7.31 10.57 9.25
N VAL A 102 -7.82 9.76 10.19
CA VAL A 102 -8.20 8.36 9.93
C VAL A 102 -9.32 8.27 8.90
N ILE A 103 -10.39 9.06 9.08
CA ILE A 103 -11.54 9.07 8.17
C ILE A 103 -11.10 9.50 6.76
N ALA A 104 -10.26 10.52 6.64
CA ALA A 104 -9.74 10.99 5.35
C ALA A 104 -8.91 9.92 4.63
N ASN A 105 -8.01 9.23 5.35
CA ASN A 105 -7.23 8.12 4.78
C ASN A 105 -8.14 6.97 4.30
N ALA A 106 -9.13 6.58 5.12
CA ALA A 106 -10.10 5.55 4.77
C ALA A 106 -10.97 5.96 3.57
N ALA A 107 -11.47 7.19 3.54
CA ALA A 107 -12.31 7.72 2.46
C ALA A 107 -11.54 7.84 1.14
N PHE A 108 -10.28 8.26 1.20
CA PHE A 108 -9.45 8.41 0.02
C PHE A 108 -9.14 7.06 -0.64
N LEU A 109 -8.81 6.03 0.17
CA LEU A 109 -8.62 4.67 -0.34
C LEU A 109 -9.93 4.04 -0.85
N TYR A 110 -11.04 4.27 -0.15
CA TYR A 110 -12.38 3.89 -0.63
C TYR A 110 -12.63 4.48 -2.03
N PHE A 111 -12.44 5.79 -2.19
CA PHE A 111 -12.61 6.48 -3.46
C PHE A 111 -11.73 5.88 -4.54
N ALA A 112 -10.45 5.61 -4.26
CA ALA A 112 -9.53 4.98 -5.21
C ALA A 112 -10.02 3.59 -5.66
N ILE A 113 -10.47 2.73 -4.75
CA ILE A 113 -11.03 1.41 -5.08
C ILE A 113 -12.29 1.54 -5.94
N ARG A 114 -13.14 2.56 -5.69
CA ARG A 114 -14.31 2.85 -6.54
C ARG A 114 -13.96 3.29 -7.95
N GLN A 115 -12.73 3.77 -8.19
CA GLN A 115 -12.27 4.14 -9.53
C GLN A 115 -11.75 2.96 -10.36
N LEU A 116 -11.51 1.80 -9.73
CA LEU A 116 -11.13 0.58 -10.44
C LEU A 116 -12.31 0.09 -11.30
N PRO A 117 -12.09 -0.33 -12.54
CA PRO A 117 -13.11 -1.00 -13.35
C PRO A 117 -13.08 -2.48 -13.01
N LEU A 118 -13.64 -2.68 -11.84
CA LEU A 118 -14.22 -3.91 -11.39
C LEU A 118 -15.72 -3.62 -11.29
N SER A 119 -16.55 -4.64 -11.41
CA SER A 119 -17.97 -4.48 -11.10
C SER A 119 -18.17 -3.98 -9.67
N ARG A 120 -19.30 -3.31 -9.39
CA ARG A 120 -19.62 -2.81 -8.05
C ARG A 120 -19.52 -3.89 -6.97
N LEU A 121 -19.97 -5.10 -7.30
CA LEU A 121 -19.89 -6.27 -6.45
C LEU A 121 -18.44 -6.64 -6.12
N GLN A 122 -17.57 -6.70 -7.12
CA GLN A 122 -16.14 -7.00 -6.92
C GLN A 122 -15.45 -5.91 -6.10
N GLN A 123 -15.77 -4.63 -6.34
CA GLN A 123 -15.26 -3.53 -5.51
C GLN A 123 -15.72 -3.67 -4.05
N ASN A 124 -16.99 -4.02 -3.81
CA ASN A 124 -17.51 -4.26 -2.45
C ASN A 124 -16.76 -5.41 -1.77
N LEU A 125 -16.47 -6.50 -2.48
CA LEU A 125 -15.66 -7.59 -1.95
C LEU A 125 -14.23 -7.15 -1.62
N VAL A 126 -13.60 -6.32 -2.45
CA VAL A 126 -12.29 -5.75 -2.14
C VAL A 126 -12.33 -4.92 -0.85
N LEU A 127 -13.34 -4.06 -0.69
CA LEU A 127 -13.52 -3.26 0.53
C LEU A 127 -13.75 -4.16 1.76
N ILE A 128 -14.64 -5.15 1.67
CA ILE A 128 -14.93 -6.07 2.78
C ILE A 128 -13.65 -6.80 3.20
N PHE A 129 -12.93 -7.41 2.26
CA PHE A 129 -11.76 -8.23 2.60
C PHE A 129 -10.53 -7.44 3.04
N ALA A 130 -10.35 -6.22 2.52
CA ALA A 130 -9.24 -5.36 2.95
C ALA A 130 -9.57 -4.51 4.19
N SER A 131 -10.81 -4.52 4.68
CA SER A 131 -11.24 -3.70 5.83
C SER A 131 -10.43 -3.97 7.10
N HIS A 132 -10.01 -5.21 7.36
CA HIS A 132 -9.19 -5.54 8.52
C HIS A 132 -7.77 -4.94 8.43
N GLU A 133 -7.14 -4.96 7.25
CA GLU A 133 -5.85 -4.29 7.06
C GLU A 133 -5.98 -2.76 7.16
N LEU A 134 -7.12 -2.20 6.75
CA LEU A 134 -7.39 -0.77 6.95
C LEU A 134 -7.58 -0.44 8.43
N MET A 135 -8.31 -1.28 9.17
CA MET A 135 -8.46 -1.16 10.62
C MET A 135 -7.09 -1.18 11.30
N SER A 136 -6.24 -2.15 10.95
CA SER A 136 -4.86 -2.24 11.43
C SER A 136 -4.04 -0.98 11.10
N ALA A 137 -4.16 -0.43 9.89
CA ALA A 137 -3.49 0.83 9.55
C ALA A 137 -4.04 2.02 10.33
N SER A 138 -5.35 2.03 10.60
CA SER A 138 -6.06 3.09 11.31
C SER A 138 -5.70 3.12 12.80
N SER A 139 -5.48 1.96 13.43
CA SER A 139 -5.03 1.90 14.83
C SER A 139 -3.65 2.52 15.04
N TYR A 140 -2.85 2.63 13.99
CA TYR A 140 -1.55 3.31 13.99
C TYR A 140 -1.62 4.70 13.33
N PHE A 141 -2.80 5.23 13.01
CA PHE A 141 -2.99 6.52 12.34
C PHE A 141 -2.14 6.68 11.06
N GLN A 142 -1.89 5.59 10.33
CA GLN A 142 -0.90 5.53 9.25
C GLN A 142 -1.33 6.29 7.99
N PHE A 143 -0.34 6.83 7.26
CA PHE A 143 -0.54 7.42 5.93
C PHE A 143 -0.58 6.38 4.79
N ASN A 144 -0.21 5.12 5.07
CA ASN A 144 -0.13 4.07 4.06
C ASN A 144 -1.43 3.84 3.25
N PRO A 145 -2.67 3.98 3.81
CA PRO A 145 -3.89 3.92 3.00
C PRO A 145 -3.92 4.97 1.88
N SER A 146 -3.46 6.19 2.15
CA SER A 146 -3.35 7.25 1.13
C SER A 146 -2.29 6.95 0.08
N VAL A 147 -1.16 6.33 0.46
CA VAL A 147 -0.16 5.86 -0.52
C VAL A 147 -0.76 4.81 -1.45
N ALA A 148 -1.50 3.84 -0.90
CA ALA A 148 -2.22 2.83 -1.68
C ALA A 148 -3.23 3.49 -2.63
N ALA A 149 -3.98 4.49 -2.15
CA ALA A 149 -4.95 5.24 -2.92
C ALA A 149 -4.29 5.97 -4.10
N CYS A 150 -3.16 6.63 -3.88
CA CYS A 150 -2.39 7.30 -4.93
C CYS A 150 -1.91 6.32 -6.02
N ILE A 151 -1.40 5.14 -5.64
CA ILE A 151 -0.98 4.11 -6.61
C ILE A 151 -2.19 3.63 -7.42
N ILE A 152 -3.31 3.31 -6.77
CA ILE A 152 -4.54 2.87 -7.45
C ILE A 152 -5.13 3.97 -8.35
N LEU A 153 -5.13 5.23 -7.92
CA LEU A 153 -5.63 6.35 -8.70
C LEU A 153 -4.74 6.66 -9.89
N SER A 154 -3.42 6.58 -9.76
CA SER A 154 -2.49 6.76 -10.89
C SER A 154 -2.80 5.76 -12.00
N PHE A 155 -3.01 4.49 -11.64
CA PHE A 155 -3.49 3.46 -12.56
C PHE A 155 -4.85 3.82 -13.16
N ALA A 156 -5.86 4.09 -12.33
CA ALA A 156 -7.23 4.33 -12.79
C ALA A 156 -7.37 5.59 -13.66
N LEU A 157 -6.54 6.60 -13.45
CA LEU A 157 -6.55 7.83 -14.23
C LEU A 157 -5.80 7.68 -15.56
N ILE A 158 -4.66 6.97 -15.60
CA ILE A 158 -3.98 6.61 -16.86
C ILE A 158 -4.95 5.86 -17.78
N GLN A 159 -5.68 4.90 -17.23
CA GLN A 159 -6.72 4.13 -17.93
C GLN A 159 -7.81 5.00 -18.55
N LYS A 160 -8.18 6.08 -17.86
CA LYS A 160 -9.19 7.05 -18.28
C LYS A 160 -8.59 8.17 -19.15
N GLY A 161 -7.32 8.08 -19.56
CA GLY A 161 -6.62 9.10 -20.34
C GLY A 161 -6.34 10.41 -19.58
N LYS A 162 -6.49 10.41 -18.25
CA LYS A 162 -6.31 11.58 -17.36
C LYS A 162 -4.86 11.64 -16.85
N ASP A 163 -3.90 11.63 -17.77
CA ASP A 163 -2.46 11.51 -17.48
C ASP A 163 -1.93 12.64 -16.59
N PHE A 164 -2.46 13.86 -16.73
CA PHE A 164 -2.06 15.00 -15.89
C PHE A 164 -2.32 14.76 -14.40
N TRP A 165 -3.49 14.21 -14.07
CA TRP A 165 -3.84 13.91 -12.68
C TRP A 165 -3.23 12.60 -12.19
N ALA A 166 -2.97 11.65 -13.08
CA ALA A 166 -2.20 10.47 -12.72
C ALA A 166 -0.78 10.85 -12.25
N ALA A 167 -0.12 11.76 -12.99
CA ALA A 167 1.18 12.31 -12.60
C ALA A 167 1.14 12.98 -11.22
N PHE A 168 0.10 13.76 -10.92
CA PHE A 168 -0.09 14.37 -9.59
C PHE A 168 -0.01 13.31 -8.48
N PHE A 169 -0.79 12.23 -8.59
CA PHE A 169 -0.82 11.18 -7.55
C PHE A 169 0.48 10.40 -7.44
N ILE A 170 1.19 10.18 -8.56
CA ILE A 170 2.53 9.58 -8.53
C ILE A 170 3.47 10.48 -7.73
N VAL A 171 3.57 11.75 -8.12
CA VAL A 171 4.54 12.68 -7.55
C VAL A 171 4.23 13.00 -6.08
N ILE A 172 2.98 13.31 -5.72
CA ILE A 172 2.62 13.64 -4.33
C ILE A 172 2.90 12.47 -3.38
N ALA A 173 2.61 11.24 -3.83
CA ALA A 173 2.96 10.06 -3.07
C ALA A 173 4.48 9.93 -2.97
N THR A 174 5.23 10.02 -4.08
CA THR A 174 6.70 9.89 -4.09
C THR A 174 7.39 10.91 -3.18
N LEU A 175 7.01 12.18 -3.26
CA LEU A 175 7.61 13.26 -2.48
C LEU A 175 7.19 13.24 -1.00
N THR A 176 6.16 12.47 -0.66
CA THR A 176 5.75 12.19 0.73
C THR A 176 6.45 10.95 1.27
N LYS A 177 6.45 9.88 0.47
CA LYS A 177 7.00 8.55 0.76
C LYS A 177 7.40 7.90 -0.55
N LEU A 178 8.66 7.47 -0.67
CA LEU A 178 9.24 6.98 -1.94
C LEU A 178 8.42 5.87 -2.64
N TYR A 179 7.60 5.13 -1.89
CA TYR A 179 6.65 4.14 -2.41
C TYR A 179 5.78 4.64 -3.57
N GLY A 180 5.44 5.93 -3.65
CA GLY A 180 4.64 6.47 -4.75
C GLY A 180 5.26 6.31 -6.15
N VAL A 181 6.60 6.18 -6.23
CA VAL A 181 7.33 6.11 -7.52
C VAL A 181 6.92 4.92 -8.37
N VAL A 182 6.44 3.85 -7.73
CA VAL A 182 5.98 2.62 -8.38
C VAL A 182 4.79 2.84 -9.31
N GLY A 183 4.05 3.95 -9.18
CA GLY A 183 2.99 4.30 -10.13
C GLY A 183 3.52 4.53 -11.56
N LEU A 184 4.82 4.78 -11.73
CA LEU A 184 5.49 4.78 -13.04
C LEU A 184 5.42 3.42 -13.76
N ALA A 185 5.16 2.32 -13.05
CA ALA A 185 4.92 1.01 -13.66
C ALA A 185 3.77 1.02 -14.68
N PHE A 186 2.83 1.97 -14.55
CA PHE A 186 1.69 2.11 -15.45
C PHE A 186 1.97 2.99 -16.67
N PHE A 187 3.19 3.50 -16.83
CA PHE A 187 3.59 4.40 -17.93
C PHE A 187 3.21 3.85 -19.32
N PHE A 188 3.44 2.56 -19.56
CA PHE A 188 3.17 1.94 -20.86
C PHE A 188 1.67 1.79 -21.17
N PHE A 189 0.80 1.94 -20.18
CA PHE A 189 -0.66 1.93 -20.35
C PHE A 189 -1.21 3.31 -20.76
N SER A 190 -0.40 4.36 -20.71
CA SER A 190 -0.81 5.69 -21.19
C SER A 190 -0.78 5.75 -22.71
N ASN A 191 -1.86 6.26 -23.29
CA ASN A 191 -1.93 6.64 -24.70
C ASN A 191 -1.25 7.99 -24.97
N HIS A 192 -1.01 8.84 -23.96
CA HIS A 192 -0.38 10.15 -24.10
C HIS A 192 0.93 10.25 -23.29
N ARG A 193 1.90 9.40 -23.60
CA ARG A 193 3.17 9.26 -22.85
C ARG A 193 3.92 10.58 -22.65
N TRP A 194 3.98 11.44 -23.68
CA TRP A 194 4.63 12.75 -23.58
C TRP A 194 3.88 13.71 -22.67
N ARG A 195 2.54 13.67 -22.68
CA ARG A 195 1.72 14.42 -21.72
C ARG A 195 1.97 13.93 -20.31
N LEU A 196 2.08 12.61 -20.11
CA LEU A 196 2.42 12.03 -18.79
C LEU A 196 3.80 12.50 -18.32
N ILE A 197 4.84 12.46 -19.17
CA ILE A 197 6.19 12.96 -18.83
C ILE A 197 6.16 14.44 -18.46
N GLY A 198 5.57 15.29 -19.31
CA GLY A 198 5.46 16.73 -19.03
C GLY A 198 4.69 17.01 -17.75
N SER A 199 3.64 16.24 -17.47
CA SER A 199 2.85 16.36 -16.24
C SER A 199 3.62 15.91 -15.00
N LEU A 200 4.45 14.86 -15.10
CA LEU A 200 5.33 14.43 -14.01
C LEU A 200 6.34 15.52 -13.65
N LEU A 201 6.98 16.14 -14.66
CA LEU A 201 7.91 17.25 -14.45
C LEU A 201 7.20 18.47 -13.84
N PHE A 202 6.03 18.82 -14.37
CA PHE A 202 5.22 19.93 -13.85
C PHE A 202 4.86 19.71 -12.38
N TRP A 203 4.28 18.56 -12.04
CA TRP A 203 3.89 18.28 -10.65
C TRP A 203 5.08 18.12 -9.72
N ALA A 204 6.22 17.59 -10.21
CA ALA A 204 7.45 17.52 -9.43
C ALA A 204 7.91 18.92 -9.03
N ALA A 205 7.95 19.87 -9.97
CA ALA A 205 8.31 21.26 -9.67
C ALA A 205 7.32 21.92 -8.70
N VAL A 206 6.01 21.79 -8.97
CA VAL A 206 4.96 22.39 -8.12
C VAL A 206 4.99 21.84 -6.69
N LEU A 207 5.03 20.51 -6.52
CA LEU A 207 4.95 19.87 -5.21
C LEU A 207 6.26 19.94 -4.43
N PHE A 208 7.40 20.06 -5.11
CA PHE A 208 8.68 20.38 -4.48
C PHE A 208 8.68 21.80 -3.89
N ALA A 209 8.13 22.77 -4.63
CA ALA A 209 8.07 24.17 -4.20
C ALA A 209 6.94 24.44 -3.19
N LEU A 210 5.88 23.63 -3.17
CA LEU A 210 4.68 23.87 -2.36
C LEU A 210 4.95 24.11 -0.86
N PRO A 211 5.82 23.34 -0.17
CA PRO A 211 6.13 23.56 1.25
C PRO A 211 6.86 24.88 1.53
N MET A 212 7.45 25.50 0.51
CA MET A 212 8.10 26.82 0.64
C MET A 212 7.07 27.91 0.96
N LEU A 213 5.79 27.73 0.61
CA LEU A 213 4.72 28.65 1.02
C LEU A 213 4.49 28.66 2.54
N LEU A 214 4.84 27.56 3.21
CA LEU A 214 4.74 27.43 4.65
C LEU A 214 6.05 27.79 5.36
N SER A 215 7.16 27.94 4.64
CA SER A 215 8.51 28.09 5.20
C SER A 215 9.39 28.96 4.29
N THR A 216 10.67 28.61 4.08
CA THR A 216 11.58 29.32 3.15
C THR A 216 12.19 28.35 2.15
N PRO A 217 12.55 28.80 0.93
CA PRO A 217 13.19 27.94 -0.08
C PRO A 217 14.46 27.26 0.41
N GLN A 218 15.32 28.00 1.12
CA GLN A 218 16.58 27.49 1.65
C GLN A 218 16.34 26.37 2.65
N TYR A 219 15.38 26.56 3.56
CA TYR A 219 14.99 25.55 4.52
C TYR A 219 14.48 24.28 3.83
N ILE A 220 13.57 24.38 2.85
CA ILE A 220 13.02 23.20 2.16
C ILE A 220 14.08 22.42 1.39
N VAL A 221 14.99 23.09 0.69
CA VAL A 221 16.10 22.41 0.00
C VAL A 221 16.96 21.63 0.99
N GLN A 222 17.27 22.22 2.14
CA GLN A 222 18.01 21.56 3.21
C GLN A 222 17.23 20.36 3.78
N THR A 223 15.94 20.52 4.07
CA THR A 223 15.07 19.46 4.57
C THR A 223 14.99 18.28 3.60
N TYR A 224 14.93 18.49 2.28
CA TYR A 224 14.98 17.38 1.33
C TYR A 224 16.30 16.58 1.37
N ARG A 225 17.44 17.25 1.62
CA ARG A 225 18.74 16.58 1.78
C ARG A 225 18.77 15.75 3.07
N GLU A 226 18.30 16.32 4.17
CA GLU A 226 18.19 15.64 5.47
C GLU A 226 17.24 14.46 5.41
N TRP A 227 16.15 14.55 4.65
CA TRP A 227 15.23 13.44 4.43
C TRP A 227 15.96 12.26 3.79
N GLY A 228 16.78 12.51 2.75
CA GLY A 228 17.60 11.48 2.11
C GLY A 228 18.54 10.78 3.10
N GLN A 229 19.22 11.55 3.96
CA GLN A 229 20.11 11.02 4.99
C GLN A 229 19.35 10.19 6.03
N ALA A 230 18.20 10.70 6.50
CA ALA A 230 17.34 10.02 7.46
C ALA A 230 16.82 8.68 6.92
N LEU A 231 16.47 8.61 5.63
CA LEU A 231 16.05 7.37 4.98
C LEU A 231 17.19 6.33 4.91
N VAL A 232 18.42 6.75 4.62
CA VAL A 232 19.59 5.87 4.65
C VAL A 232 19.83 5.32 6.05
N ALA A 233 19.80 6.19 7.06
CA ALA A 233 19.96 5.79 8.46
C ALA A 233 18.83 4.84 8.92
N LYS A 234 17.57 5.13 8.56
CA LYS A 234 16.43 4.25 8.84
C LYS A 234 16.62 2.87 8.22
N ASN A 235 17.04 2.84 6.96
CA ASN A 235 17.24 1.58 6.26
C ASN A 235 18.24 0.69 7.00
N GLN A 236 19.34 1.25 7.54
CA GLN A 236 20.30 0.49 8.35
C GLN A 236 19.68 -0.02 9.66
N LYS A 237 18.88 0.80 10.36
CA LYS A 237 18.19 0.43 11.60
C LYS A 237 17.22 -0.76 11.40
N ASN A 238 16.55 -0.83 10.26
CA ASN A 238 15.59 -1.91 9.94
C ASN A 238 16.22 -3.33 9.91
N TYR A 239 17.55 -3.45 9.98
CA TYR A 239 18.27 -4.73 10.01
C TYR A 239 18.74 -5.16 11.41
N GLN A 240 18.54 -4.33 12.43
CA GLN A 240 19.04 -4.59 13.78
C GLN A 240 18.12 -5.55 14.57
N PHE A 241 17.82 -6.72 14.00
CA PHE A 241 16.91 -7.72 14.59
C PHE A 241 17.40 -8.23 15.95
N GLU A 242 18.71 -8.41 16.08
CA GLU A 242 19.34 -8.84 17.35
C GLU A 242 19.21 -7.80 18.46
N GLN A 243 18.96 -6.54 18.11
CA GLN A 243 18.67 -5.46 19.04
C GLN A 243 17.16 -5.35 19.33
N GLY A 244 16.37 -6.36 18.93
CA GLY A 244 14.92 -6.43 19.18
C GLY A 244 14.05 -5.76 18.11
N ILE A 245 14.60 -5.26 17.00
CA ILE A 245 13.84 -4.54 15.95
C ILE A 245 13.11 -5.53 15.01
N VAL A 246 12.18 -6.31 15.55
CA VAL A 246 11.46 -7.38 14.82
C VAL A 246 10.17 -6.93 14.14
N LEU A 247 9.65 -5.75 14.51
CA LEU A 247 8.40 -5.19 13.97
C LEU A 247 8.60 -4.42 12.65
N GLN A 248 9.85 -4.14 12.30
CA GLN A 248 10.26 -3.58 11.01
C GLN A 248 10.68 -4.69 10.05
N ASN A 249 10.91 -4.34 8.79
CA ASN A 249 11.40 -5.25 7.75
C ASN A 249 10.56 -6.53 7.62
N ILE A 250 9.24 -6.39 7.72
CA ILE A 250 8.27 -7.45 7.41
C ILE A 250 8.18 -7.56 5.88
N SER A 251 9.24 -8.08 5.29
CA SER A 251 9.53 -8.10 3.85
C SER A 251 10.17 -9.44 3.47
N VAL A 252 10.32 -9.71 2.18
CA VAL A 252 10.97 -10.94 1.67
C VAL A 252 12.41 -11.02 2.17
N MET A 253 13.11 -9.89 2.23
CA MET A 253 14.49 -9.84 2.73
C MET A 253 14.54 -10.20 4.21
N GLY A 254 13.66 -9.59 5.02
CA GLY A 254 13.57 -9.89 6.45
C GLY A 254 13.13 -11.33 6.72
N PHE A 255 12.20 -11.87 5.94
CA PHE A 255 11.77 -13.26 6.02
C PHE A 255 12.93 -14.22 5.73
N ILE A 256 13.66 -14.04 4.63
CA ILE A 256 14.80 -14.89 4.29
C ILE A 256 15.90 -14.80 5.36
N GLN A 257 16.24 -13.59 5.80
CA GLN A 257 17.27 -13.37 6.82
C GLN A 257 16.91 -14.06 8.14
N ARG A 258 15.64 -14.01 8.57
CA ARG A 258 15.19 -14.58 9.84
C ARG A 258 14.97 -16.10 9.78
N VAL A 259 14.41 -16.62 8.68
CA VAL A 259 14.13 -18.07 8.52
C VAL A 259 15.39 -18.87 8.28
N PHE A 260 16.31 -18.38 7.46
CA PHE A 260 17.55 -19.09 7.12
C PHE A 260 18.75 -18.65 7.95
N HIS A 261 18.54 -17.78 8.96
CA HIS A 261 19.58 -17.21 9.81
C HIS A 261 20.72 -16.53 9.02
N LEU A 262 20.39 -15.93 7.86
CA LEU A 262 21.35 -15.27 6.96
C LEU A 262 21.54 -13.79 7.32
N ARG A 263 22.17 -13.52 8.47
CA ARG A 263 22.32 -12.17 9.04
C ARG A 263 22.89 -11.12 8.09
N TYR A 264 23.90 -11.49 7.31
CA TYR A 264 24.63 -10.57 6.42
C TYR A 264 24.17 -10.66 4.96
N LEU A 265 22.98 -11.21 4.70
CA LEU A 265 22.45 -11.28 3.34
C LEU A 265 22.33 -9.87 2.76
N ASN A 266 23.14 -9.58 1.73
CA ASN A 266 23.01 -8.35 0.98
C ASN A 266 21.66 -8.35 0.24
N ASN A 267 20.85 -7.31 0.50
CA ASN A 267 19.51 -7.17 -0.09
C ASN A 267 19.50 -7.25 -1.61
N LEU A 268 20.59 -6.87 -2.27
CA LEU A 268 20.71 -6.94 -3.73
C LEU A 268 20.49 -8.36 -4.26
N TRP A 269 20.86 -9.39 -3.51
CA TRP A 269 20.61 -10.79 -3.89
C TRP A 269 19.13 -11.15 -3.96
N VAL A 270 18.27 -10.40 -3.26
CA VAL A 270 16.81 -10.58 -3.30
C VAL A 270 16.18 -9.55 -4.25
N LEU A 271 16.59 -8.30 -4.16
CA LEU A 271 16.02 -7.19 -4.91
C LEU A 271 16.31 -7.28 -6.41
N VAL A 272 17.53 -7.64 -6.81
CA VAL A 272 17.89 -7.71 -8.24
C VAL A 272 17.05 -8.77 -8.97
N PRO A 273 16.96 -10.04 -8.50
CA PRO A 273 16.03 -11.01 -9.09
C PRO A 273 14.57 -10.56 -9.05
N ALA A 274 14.13 -9.94 -7.95
CA ALA A 274 12.76 -9.43 -7.84
C ALA A 274 12.45 -8.34 -8.87
N VAL A 275 13.40 -7.42 -9.12
CA VAL A 275 13.28 -6.40 -10.17
C VAL A 275 13.21 -7.06 -11.55
N PHE A 276 14.06 -8.04 -11.86
CA PHE A 276 13.98 -8.75 -13.14
C PHE A 276 12.63 -9.46 -13.33
N LEU A 277 12.14 -10.14 -12.30
CA LEU A 277 10.82 -10.77 -12.32
C LEU A 277 9.69 -9.74 -12.44
N PHE A 278 9.79 -8.59 -11.78
CA PHE A 278 8.84 -7.49 -11.97
C PHE A 278 8.87 -6.97 -13.42
N LEU A 279 10.06 -6.69 -13.96
CA LEU A 279 10.23 -6.23 -15.34
C LEU A 279 9.76 -7.28 -16.37
N SER A 280 9.81 -8.57 -16.04
CA SER A 280 9.32 -9.64 -16.92
C SER A 280 7.83 -9.50 -17.28
N HIS A 281 7.04 -8.79 -16.47
CA HIS A 281 5.64 -8.51 -16.80
C HIS A 281 5.51 -7.71 -18.11
N TYR A 282 6.50 -6.88 -18.44
CA TYR A 282 6.52 -6.07 -19.66
C TYR A 282 6.85 -6.87 -20.92
N LEU A 283 7.27 -8.14 -20.80
CA LEU A 283 7.37 -9.06 -21.94
C LEU A 283 6.01 -9.34 -22.60
N ARG A 284 4.90 -8.97 -21.92
CA ARG A 284 3.53 -9.10 -22.42
C ARG A 284 2.90 -7.75 -22.81
N LEU A 285 3.69 -6.71 -23.05
CA LEU A 285 3.23 -5.36 -23.45
C LEU A 285 2.38 -5.34 -24.73
N ALA A 286 2.47 -6.35 -25.60
CA ALA A 286 1.55 -6.51 -26.73
C ALA A 286 0.07 -6.55 -26.30
N TRP A 287 -0.21 -6.91 -25.04
CA TRP A 287 -1.55 -6.95 -24.44
C TRP A 287 -1.83 -5.77 -23.52
N LYS A 288 -1.11 -4.65 -23.66
CA LYS A 288 -1.24 -3.46 -22.80
C LYS A 288 -2.67 -2.91 -22.70
N ASP A 289 -3.53 -3.18 -23.68
CA ASP A 289 -4.92 -2.73 -23.71
C ASP A 289 -5.89 -3.73 -23.05
N ASN A 290 -5.42 -4.92 -22.68
CA ASN A 290 -6.23 -5.93 -21.99
C ASN A 290 -6.39 -5.55 -20.50
N ARG A 291 -7.65 -5.39 -20.06
CA ARG A 291 -7.97 -4.94 -18.70
C ARG A 291 -7.43 -5.84 -17.59
N ASN A 292 -7.50 -7.16 -17.80
CA ASN A 292 -7.05 -8.14 -16.82
C ASN A 292 -5.52 -8.13 -16.71
N TYR A 293 -4.79 -7.98 -17.82
CA TYR A 293 -3.34 -7.80 -17.80
C TYR A 293 -2.95 -6.54 -17.01
N GLN A 294 -3.63 -5.43 -17.26
CA GLN A 294 -3.38 -4.18 -16.54
C GLN A 294 -3.67 -4.33 -15.03
N LEU A 295 -4.76 -5.00 -14.65
CA LEU A 295 -5.08 -5.27 -13.24
C LEU A 295 -4.08 -6.22 -12.58
N TYR A 296 -3.55 -7.21 -13.29
CA TYR A 296 -2.44 -8.04 -12.80
C TYR A 296 -1.18 -7.21 -12.56
N LEU A 297 -0.85 -6.27 -13.45
CA LEU A 297 0.28 -5.38 -13.22
C LEU A 297 0.04 -4.45 -12.02
N LEU A 298 -1.19 -3.95 -11.83
CA LEU A 298 -1.57 -3.22 -10.61
C LEU A 298 -1.34 -4.07 -9.36
N CYS A 299 -1.84 -5.31 -9.34
CA CYS A 299 -1.64 -6.21 -8.20
C CYS A 299 -0.16 -6.45 -7.92
N SER A 300 0.62 -6.74 -8.97
CA SER A 300 2.07 -6.95 -8.86
C SER A 300 2.77 -5.70 -8.32
N THR A 301 2.37 -4.51 -8.76
CA THR A 301 2.94 -3.22 -8.32
C THR A 301 2.66 -2.97 -6.84
N LEU A 302 1.41 -3.14 -6.40
CA LEU A 302 1.00 -2.97 -5.00
C LEU A 302 1.73 -3.95 -4.06
N LEU A 303 1.85 -5.22 -4.45
CA LEU A 303 2.60 -6.24 -3.71
C LEU A 303 4.09 -5.88 -3.65
N PHE A 304 4.70 -5.62 -4.80
CA PHE A 304 6.14 -5.35 -4.93
C PHE A 304 6.59 -4.19 -4.03
N THR A 305 5.77 -3.13 -3.97
CA THR A 305 6.02 -1.93 -3.16
C THR A 305 6.26 -2.25 -1.67
N VAL A 306 5.56 -3.23 -1.12
CA VAL A 306 5.61 -3.58 0.31
C VAL A 306 6.55 -4.74 0.55
N ILE A 307 6.40 -5.84 -0.20
CA ILE A 307 7.10 -7.08 0.12
C ILE A 307 8.61 -6.98 -0.14
N PHE A 308 9.05 -6.04 -0.97
CA PHE A 308 10.46 -5.76 -1.23
C PHE A 308 10.94 -4.43 -0.61
N SER A 309 10.26 -3.95 0.45
CA SER A 309 10.70 -2.80 1.22
C SER A 309 11.10 -3.16 2.64
N THR A 310 12.24 -2.64 3.08
CA THR A 310 12.82 -2.84 4.42
C THR A 310 12.06 -2.07 5.49
N SER A 311 11.33 -1.03 5.08
CA SER A 311 10.53 -0.17 5.95
C SER A 311 9.09 -0.67 6.10
N SER A 312 8.82 -1.90 5.67
CA SER A 312 7.50 -2.50 5.78
C SER A 312 7.24 -3.02 7.19
N GLU A 313 6.15 -2.56 7.76
CA GLU A 313 5.59 -2.97 9.04
C GLU A 313 4.24 -3.66 8.81
N SER A 314 3.65 -4.26 9.84
CA SER A 314 2.33 -4.90 9.73
C SER A 314 1.26 -3.96 9.12
N PRO A 315 1.07 -2.71 9.58
CA PRO A 315 0.09 -1.80 8.99
C PRO A 315 0.48 -1.26 7.59
N THR A 316 1.69 -1.54 7.08
CA THR A 316 2.07 -1.17 5.70
C THR A 316 1.35 -2.04 4.67
N TYR A 317 0.89 -3.23 5.06
CA TYR A 317 0.25 -4.19 4.17
C TYR A 317 -1.12 -3.75 3.66
N ILE A 318 -1.71 -2.67 4.17
CA ILE A 318 -2.86 -2.03 3.51
C ILE A 318 -2.57 -1.56 2.07
N ILE A 319 -1.30 -1.38 1.71
CA ILE A 319 -0.91 -1.13 0.30
C ILE A 319 -0.97 -2.43 -0.51
N ALA A 320 -0.46 -3.54 0.03
CA ALA A 320 -0.33 -4.81 -0.67
C ALA A 320 -1.63 -5.64 -0.70
N PHE A 321 -2.38 -5.68 0.40
CA PHE A 321 -3.52 -6.57 0.56
C PHE A 321 -4.71 -6.30 -0.39
N PRO A 322 -4.98 -5.05 -0.81
CA PRO A 322 -5.91 -4.79 -1.92
C PRO A 322 -5.56 -5.57 -3.18
N ALA A 323 -4.27 -5.81 -3.48
CA ALA A 323 -3.85 -6.63 -4.61
C ALA A 323 -4.32 -8.09 -4.50
N ALA A 324 -4.26 -8.67 -3.29
CA ALA A 324 -4.75 -10.03 -3.02
C ALA A 324 -6.26 -10.11 -3.24
N CYS A 325 -6.99 -9.09 -2.79
CA CYS A 325 -8.43 -9.01 -2.96
C CYS A 325 -8.81 -8.84 -4.45
N ILE A 326 -8.13 -7.95 -5.17
CA ILE A 326 -8.33 -7.73 -6.62
C ILE A 326 -8.02 -9.02 -7.38
N TRP A 327 -6.89 -9.68 -7.10
CA TRP A 327 -6.55 -10.95 -7.73
C TRP A 327 -7.65 -12.00 -7.51
N TYR A 328 -8.16 -12.12 -6.29
CA TYR A 328 -9.17 -13.11 -5.92
C TYR A 328 -10.53 -12.90 -6.60
N VAL A 329 -10.95 -11.65 -6.78
CA VAL A 329 -12.22 -11.32 -7.46
C VAL A 329 -12.13 -11.43 -8.99
N LEU A 330 -10.91 -11.44 -9.54
CA LEU A 330 -10.65 -11.75 -10.95
C LEU A 330 -10.61 -13.26 -11.24
N GLN A 331 -10.23 -14.08 -10.25
CA GLN A 331 -10.09 -15.51 -10.44
C GLN A 331 -11.43 -16.24 -10.60
N TYR A 332 -11.40 -17.35 -11.35
CA TYR A 332 -12.49 -18.32 -11.35
C TYR A 332 -12.73 -18.90 -9.94
N PRO A 333 -13.98 -19.23 -9.59
CA PRO A 333 -14.37 -19.69 -8.27
C PRO A 333 -14.03 -21.17 -8.02
N THR A 334 -12.75 -21.51 -8.06
CA THR A 334 -12.25 -22.86 -7.78
C THR A 334 -11.97 -23.05 -6.30
N ARG A 335 -12.01 -24.30 -5.82
CA ARG A 335 -11.64 -24.64 -4.43
C ARG A 335 -10.20 -24.22 -4.10
N TRP A 336 -9.29 -24.36 -5.05
CA TRP A 336 -7.89 -23.96 -4.91
C TRP A 336 -7.71 -22.44 -4.75
N ASN A 337 -8.39 -21.64 -5.57
CA ASN A 337 -8.32 -20.19 -5.45
C ASN A 337 -8.95 -19.70 -4.14
N ASN A 338 -10.02 -20.36 -3.67
CA ASN A 338 -10.62 -20.06 -2.38
C ASN A 338 -9.69 -20.43 -1.21
N ALA A 339 -9.10 -21.63 -1.22
CA ALA A 339 -8.17 -22.07 -0.19
C ALA A 339 -6.94 -21.15 -0.13
N PHE A 340 -6.38 -20.77 -1.29
CA PHE A 340 -5.25 -19.87 -1.34
C PHE A 340 -5.59 -18.45 -0.85
N PHE A 341 -6.79 -17.95 -1.14
CA PHE A 341 -7.23 -16.66 -0.61
C PHE A 341 -7.51 -16.69 0.89
N ILE A 342 -8.04 -17.79 1.43
CA ILE A 342 -8.18 -17.98 2.87
C ILE A 342 -6.79 -18.00 3.53
N PHE A 343 -5.81 -18.68 2.93
CA PHE A 343 -4.43 -18.64 3.38
C PHE A 343 -3.85 -17.22 3.38
N LEU A 344 -4.13 -16.41 2.35
CA LEU A 344 -3.76 -14.99 2.31
C LEU A 344 -4.45 -14.19 3.43
N LEU A 345 -5.74 -14.38 3.65
CA LEU A 345 -6.49 -13.70 4.72
C LEU A 345 -5.91 -14.04 6.10
N ILE A 346 -5.71 -15.31 6.41
CA ILE A 346 -5.22 -15.74 7.72
C ILE A 346 -3.73 -15.37 7.89
N GLY A 347 -2.90 -15.75 6.92
CA GLY A 347 -1.45 -15.63 7.01
C GLY A 347 -0.92 -14.22 6.80
N CYS A 348 -1.67 -13.33 6.13
CA CYS A 348 -1.32 -11.92 6.00
C CYS A 348 -2.23 -11.04 6.86
N SER A 349 -3.52 -10.94 6.50
CA SER A 349 -4.44 -9.97 7.13
C SER A 349 -4.62 -10.19 8.63
N PHE A 350 -4.91 -11.41 9.03
CA PHE A 350 -5.20 -11.76 10.43
C PHE A 350 -3.97 -12.22 11.22
N SER A 351 -2.78 -12.25 10.61
CA SER A 351 -1.55 -12.78 11.22
C SER A 351 -1.14 -12.13 12.54
N HIS A 352 -1.52 -10.86 12.73
CA HIS A 352 -1.23 -10.09 13.95
C HIS A 352 -2.46 -9.90 14.85
N SER A 353 -3.63 -10.40 14.43
CA SER A 353 -4.90 -10.34 15.15
C SER A 353 -5.07 -11.52 16.10
N ASP A 354 -6.07 -11.43 16.99
CA ASP A 354 -6.36 -12.48 17.99
C ASP A 354 -6.97 -13.76 17.39
N LEU A 355 -7.30 -13.75 16.07
CA LEU A 355 -7.65 -14.98 15.35
C LEU A 355 -6.50 -15.99 15.28
N VAL A 356 -5.27 -15.49 15.37
CA VAL A 356 -4.07 -16.31 15.50
C VAL A 356 -3.67 -16.34 16.97
N THR A 357 -3.43 -17.54 17.52
CA THR A 357 -3.10 -17.67 18.94
C THR A 357 -1.86 -16.86 19.30
N ALA A 358 -1.80 -16.35 20.54
CA ALA A 358 -0.65 -15.59 21.02
C ALA A 358 0.67 -16.37 20.88
N TRP A 359 0.61 -17.69 20.99
CA TRP A 359 1.75 -18.58 20.75
C TRP A 359 2.24 -18.51 19.30
N VAL A 360 1.35 -18.64 18.30
CA VAL A 360 1.74 -18.55 16.88
C VAL A 360 2.29 -17.16 16.55
N LYS A 361 1.68 -16.11 17.09
CA LYS A 361 2.16 -14.73 16.89
C LYS A 361 3.59 -14.53 17.42
N ARG A 362 3.84 -14.95 18.67
CA ARG A 362 5.12 -14.76 19.37
C ARG A 362 6.23 -15.68 18.87
N ASN A 363 5.90 -16.89 18.42
CA ASN A 363 6.92 -17.88 18.03
C ASN A 363 7.09 -18.03 16.51
N ILE A 364 6.11 -17.62 15.71
CA ILE A 364 6.14 -17.79 14.25
C ILE A 364 6.04 -16.45 13.52
N VAL A 365 4.95 -15.71 13.72
CA VAL A 365 4.64 -14.56 12.86
C VAL A 365 5.67 -13.44 13.01
N VAL A 366 5.91 -12.99 14.25
CA VAL A 366 6.82 -11.87 14.53
C VAL A 366 8.29 -12.27 14.32
N PRO A 367 8.79 -13.39 14.88
CA PRO A 367 10.20 -13.75 14.77
C PRO A 367 10.67 -14.02 13.34
N TYR A 368 9.78 -14.49 12.45
CA TYR A 368 10.14 -14.82 11.07
C TYR A 368 9.60 -13.85 10.03
N ALA A 369 8.95 -12.75 10.43
CA ALA A 369 8.27 -11.86 9.48
C ALA A 369 7.26 -12.61 8.58
N PHE A 370 6.62 -13.67 9.08
CA PHE A 370 5.83 -14.61 8.27
C PHE A 370 4.67 -13.97 7.51
N LYS A 371 4.17 -12.81 7.96
CA LYS A 371 3.13 -12.03 7.28
C LYS A 371 3.43 -11.79 5.79
N VAL A 372 4.70 -11.68 5.39
CA VAL A 372 5.07 -11.49 3.97
C VAL A 372 4.87 -12.75 3.13
N PHE A 373 4.98 -13.93 3.73
CA PHE A 373 5.12 -15.18 2.98
C PHE A 373 3.92 -15.46 2.06
N PRO A 374 2.65 -15.35 2.52
CA PRO A 374 1.50 -15.48 1.64
C PRO A 374 1.53 -14.49 0.46
N CYS A 375 1.89 -13.23 0.72
CA CYS A 375 1.99 -12.18 -0.31
C CYS A 375 3.12 -12.45 -1.31
N LEU A 376 4.25 -13.01 -0.88
CA LEU A 376 5.34 -13.44 -1.76
C LEU A 376 4.87 -14.55 -2.70
N VAL A 377 4.20 -15.58 -2.16
CA VAL A 377 3.65 -16.67 -2.97
C VAL A 377 2.66 -16.12 -4.00
N LEU A 378 1.76 -15.22 -3.60
CA LEU A 378 0.82 -14.59 -4.51
C LEU A 378 1.53 -13.77 -5.60
N TRP A 379 2.57 -13.02 -5.25
CA TRP A 379 3.32 -12.22 -6.20
C TRP A 379 4.00 -13.11 -7.27
N LEU A 380 4.62 -14.21 -6.85
CA LEU A 380 5.20 -15.21 -7.77
C LEU A 380 4.12 -15.88 -8.64
N VAL A 381 2.94 -16.18 -8.07
CA VAL A 381 1.78 -16.66 -8.84
C VAL A 381 1.40 -15.62 -9.90
N ILE A 382 1.26 -14.34 -9.56
CA ILE A 382 0.91 -13.30 -10.54
C ILE A 382 1.96 -13.20 -11.65
N VAL A 383 3.26 -13.24 -11.33
CA VAL A 383 4.35 -13.28 -12.32
C VAL A 383 4.13 -14.45 -13.29
N TYR A 384 3.93 -15.66 -12.75
CA TYR A 384 3.68 -16.86 -13.53
C TYR A 384 2.42 -16.74 -14.41
N GLN A 385 1.34 -16.21 -13.85
CA GLN A 385 0.06 -16.04 -14.55
C GLN A 385 0.14 -15.01 -15.68
N VAL A 386 0.91 -13.93 -15.51
CA VAL A 386 1.17 -12.94 -16.56
C VAL A 386 2.01 -13.56 -17.67
N LEU A 387 3.12 -14.22 -17.33
CA LEU A 387 3.98 -14.87 -18.33
C LEU A 387 3.23 -15.98 -19.07
N GLY A 388 2.39 -16.75 -18.38
CA GLY A 388 1.51 -17.78 -18.94
C GLY A 388 0.25 -17.25 -19.64
N LYS A 389 0.08 -15.92 -19.75
CA LYS A 389 -1.07 -15.26 -20.40
C LYS A 389 -2.44 -15.67 -19.83
N GLN A 390 -2.52 -16.02 -18.55
CA GLN A 390 -3.78 -16.43 -17.90
C GLN A 390 -4.85 -15.34 -17.97
N PHE A 391 -4.46 -14.06 -18.02
CA PHE A 391 -5.37 -12.93 -18.17
C PHE A 391 -6.25 -13.00 -19.43
N LEU A 392 -5.85 -13.75 -20.47
CA LEU A 392 -6.67 -14.01 -21.67
C LEU A 392 -7.78 -15.02 -21.44
N ARG A 393 -7.64 -15.87 -20.42
CA ARG A 393 -8.62 -16.90 -20.07
C ARG A 393 -9.64 -16.41 -19.05
N LEU A 394 -9.40 -15.27 -18.42
CA LEU A 394 -10.33 -14.66 -17.48
C LEU A 394 -11.46 -13.94 -18.23
N LYS A 395 -12.63 -13.84 -17.60
CA LYS A 395 -13.69 -12.96 -18.10
C LYS A 395 -13.16 -11.52 -18.14
N GLN A 396 -13.53 -10.76 -19.16
CA GLN A 396 -13.19 -9.34 -19.19
C GLN A 396 -13.84 -8.66 -17.98
N ALA A 397 -13.02 -7.97 -17.19
CA ALA A 397 -13.40 -7.26 -15.97
C ALA A 397 -14.20 -5.99 -16.24
#